data_AF-A0A183HTJ7-F1
#
_entry.id   AF-A0A183HTJ7-F1
#
_cell.length_a   1.000
_cell.length_b   1.000
_cell.length_c   1.000
_cell.angle_alpha   90.00
_cell.angle_beta   90.00
_cell.angle_gamma   90.00
#
_symmetry.space_group_name_H-M   'P 1'
#
loop_
_entity.id
_entity.type
_entity.pdbx_description
1 polymer ?
#
loop_
_entity_poly.entity_id
_entity_poly.type
_entity_poly.pdbx_seq_one_letter_code
_entity_poly.pdbx_strand_id
1 'polypeptide(L)'
;MSDDKFDEGGISPTYPYHLIAHRALSNKLDPLKPLCYYELLGRCADATCSMQHEEDYLLSDEELICSVLAYCPNLCPPKKMFSEYAREILKENEGKPVGEIIEDMLKSLPDNERRIRICEMATKCRQPSKLPTETI
;
A
#
# COMPACT_ATOMS: atom_id res chain seq x y z
N MET A 1 -12.71 -9.52 33.99
CA MET A 1 -13.10 -9.25 32.60
C MET A 1 -12.62 -7.85 32.34
N SER A 2 -11.38 -7.74 31.88
CA SER A 2 -10.70 -6.46 31.70
C SER A 2 -11.01 -6.01 30.30
N ASP A 3 -11.67 -4.86 30.18
CA ASP A 3 -11.87 -4.15 28.93
C ASP A 3 -10.51 -3.91 28.27
N ASP A 4 -10.30 -4.49 27.09
CA ASP A 4 -9.19 -4.16 26.19
C ASP A 4 -9.36 -2.71 25.72
N LYS A 5 -8.82 -1.79 26.51
CA LYS A 5 -8.51 -0.42 26.09
C LYS A 5 -7.39 -0.52 25.05
N PHE A 6 -7.77 -0.38 23.79
CA PHE A 6 -6.83 -0.15 22.70
C PHE A 6 -6.28 1.28 22.85
N ASP A 7 -5.08 1.39 23.42
CA ASP A 7 -4.40 2.64 23.73
C ASP A 7 -3.89 3.35 22.47
N GLU A 8 -3.89 4.68 22.51
CA GLU A 8 -3.60 5.60 21.42
C GLU A 8 -2.14 5.48 20.92
N GLY A 9 -1.98 5.14 19.64
CA GLY A 9 -0.74 5.29 18.87
C GLY A 9 -1.12 5.57 17.42
N GLY A 10 -1.28 6.86 17.08
CA GLY A 10 -1.88 7.29 15.83
C GLY A 10 -1.09 6.91 14.57
N ILE A 11 -1.79 6.32 13.59
CA ILE A 11 -2.00 6.83 12.22
C ILE A 11 -3.23 6.11 11.65
N SER A 12 -4.29 6.88 11.37
CA SER A 12 -5.12 6.73 10.16
C SER A 12 -6.09 7.93 10.11
N PRO A 13 -6.43 8.44 8.92
CA PRO A 13 -7.84 8.23 8.62
C PRO A 13 -8.16 7.57 7.28
N THR A 14 -7.18 7.19 6.45
CA THR A 14 -7.54 6.63 5.13
C THR A 14 -6.51 5.80 4.36
N TYR A 15 -5.20 6.01 4.53
CA TYR A 15 -4.18 5.26 3.78
C TYR A 15 -3.38 4.35 4.71
N PRO A 16 -3.45 3.01 4.58
CA PRO A 16 -2.84 2.08 5.51
C PRO A 16 -1.36 1.85 5.17
N TYR A 17 -0.53 2.90 5.26
CA TYR A 17 0.89 2.85 4.93
C TYR A 17 1.62 1.71 5.67
N HIS A 18 1.43 1.61 6.99
CA HIS A 18 2.09 0.58 7.80
C HIS A 18 1.70 -0.85 7.41
N LEU A 19 0.53 -1.07 6.80
CA LEU A 19 0.15 -2.38 6.28
C LEU A 19 0.81 -2.62 4.92
N ILE A 20 0.69 -1.66 4.00
CA ILE A 20 1.17 -1.78 2.62
C ILE A 20 2.69 -1.90 2.56
N ALA A 21 3.41 -1.17 3.41
CA ALA A 21 4.87 -1.21 3.51
C ALA A 21 5.38 -2.33 4.43
N HIS A 22 4.50 -3.11 5.06
CA HIS A 22 4.94 -4.15 5.98
C HIS A 22 5.64 -5.29 5.23
N ARG A 23 6.80 -5.75 5.72
CA ARG A 23 7.56 -6.83 5.09
C ARG A 23 6.82 -8.17 5.00
N ALA A 24 5.90 -8.43 5.92
CA ALA A 24 5.06 -9.63 5.85
C ALA A 24 3.93 -9.54 4.81
N LEU A 25 3.78 -8.40 4.12
CA LEU A 25 2.82 -8.17 3.04
C LEU A 25 3.57 -8.09 1.71
N SER A 26 3.57 -9.18 0.96
CA SER A 26 4.21 -9.26 -0.36
C SER A 26 3.23 -8.83 -1.45
N ASN A 27 3.18 -7.53 -1.73
CA ASN A 27 2.27 -6.94 -2.72
C ASN A 27 2.51 -7.45 -4.15
N LYS A 28 3.73 -7.91 -4.47
CA LYS A 28 4.15 -8.37 -5.81
C LYS A 28 4.64 -9.82 -5.82
N LEU A 29 4.18 -10.66 -4.87
CA LEU A 29 4.55 -12.07 -4.84
C LEU A 29 4.07 -12.78 -6.11
N ASP A 30 4.95 -13.53 -6.76
CA ASP A 30 4.57 -14.34 -7.93
C ASP A 30 4.28 -15.77 -7.44
N PRO A 31 3.03 -16.25 -7.51
CA PRO A 31 2.69 -17.59 -7.04
C PRO A 31 3.33 -18.71 -7.87
N LEU A 32 3.90 -18.39 -9.04
CA LEU A 32 4.55 -19.35 -9.94
C LEU A 32 6.07 -19.39 -9.79
N LYS A 33 6.65 -18.46 -9.01
CA LYS A 33 8.10 -18.36 -8.78
C LYS A 33 8.42 -18.69 -7.32
N PRO A 34 9.33 -19.64 -7.03
CA PRO A 34 9.66 -19.98 -5.65
C PRO A 34 10.49 -18.87 -4.99
N LEU A 35 10.26 -18.65 -3.69
CA LEU A 35 11.08 -17.77 -2.85
C LEU A 35 12.52 -18.27 -2.74
N CYS A 36 13.48 -17.36 -2.79
CA CYS A 36 14.89 -17.70 -2.68
C CYS A 36 15.22 -18.29 -1.30
N TYR A 37 15.57 -19.57 -1.27
CA TYR A 37 15.90 -20.27 -0.02
C TYR A 37 17.05 -19.62 0.74
N TYR A 38 18.09 -19.15 0.03
CA TYR A 38 19.26 -18.54 0.64
C TYR A 38 19.00 -17.16 1.22
N GLU A 39 18.07 -16.40 0.65
CA GLU A 39 17.67 -15.11 1.20
C GLU A 39 16.76 -15.29 2.41
N LEU A 40 15.88 -16.29 2.42
CA LEU A 40 15.08 -16.62 3.59
C LEU A 40 15.93 -17.00 4.82
N LEU A 41 17.14 -17.51 4.60
CA LEU A 41 18.09 -17.88 5.65
C LEU A 41 19.24 -16.86 5.84
N GLY A 42 19.25 -15.76 5.08
CA GLY A 42 20.35 -14.81 5.08
C GLY A 42 20.39 -13.93 3.85
N ARG A 43 21.50 -13.97 3.11
CA ARG A 43 21.71 -13.14 1.90
C ARG A 43 22.07 -14.03 0.73
N CYS A 44 21.29 -13.96 -0.34
CA CYS A 44 21.68 -14.55 -1.62
C CYS A 44 22.81 -13.69 -2.23
N ALA A 45 23.90 -14.32 -2.65
CA ALA A 45 25.05 -13.64 -3.29
C ALA A 45 25.15 -13.94 -4.79
N ASP A 46 24.23 -14.74 -5.33
CA ASP A 46 24.21 -15.10 -6.74
C ASP A 46 23.42 -14.05 -7.54
N ALA A 47 24.15 -13.25 -8.31
CA ALA A 47 23.59 -12.23 -9.19
C ALA A 47 22.74 -12.81 -10.33
N THR A 48 22.80 -14.12 -10.57
CA THR A 48 22.04 -14.83 -11.59
C THR A 48 20.93 -15.72 -11.01
N CYS A 49 20.67 -15.62 -9.71
CA CYS A 49 19.65 -16.41 -9.04
C CYS A 49 18.27 -16.14 -9.66
N SER A 50 17.62 -17.22 -10.11
CA SER A 50 16.31 -17.17 -10.76
C SER A 50 15.12 -17.26 -9.80
N MET A 51 15.37 -17.36 -8.49
CA MET A 51 14.32 -17.42 -7.46
C MET A 51 13.80 -16.02 -7.13
N GLN A 52 12.68 -15.92 -6.41
CA GLN A 52 12.09 -14.64 -6.05
C GLN A 52 12.76 -14.08 -4.78
N HIS A 53 13.25 -12.84 -4.85
CA HIS A 53 13.89 -12.15 -3.73
C HIS A 53 12.99 -11.08 -3.08
N GLU A 54 13.38 -10.55 -1.92
CA GLU A 54 12.65 -9.48 -1.21
C GLU A 54 12.34 -8.28 -2.11
N GLU A 55 13.31 -7.86 -2.91
CA GLU A 55 13.16 -6.78 -3.89
C GLU A 55 12.12 -7.05 -4.98
N ASP A 56 11.87 -8.33 -5.32
CA ASP A 56 10.89 -8.70 -6.34
C ASP A 56 9.45 -8.50 -5.83
N TYR A 57 9.21 -8.72 -4.54
CA TYR A 57 7.84 -8.78 -3.99
C TYR A 57 7.47 -7.62 -3.06
N LEU A 58 8.42 -6.81 -2.59
CA LEU A 58 8.17 -5.58 -1.86
C LEU A 58 8.00 -4.38 -2.79
N LEU A 59 7.20 -3.41 -2.36
CA LEU A 59 7.07 -2.13 -3.07
C LEU A 59 8.32 -1.28 -2.80
N SER A 60 8.87 -0.71 -3.88
CA SER A 60 9.89 0.33 -3.81
C SER A 60 9.30 1.64 -3.27
N ASP A 61 10.16 2.54 -2.83
CA ASP A 61 9.76 3.86 -2.33
C ASP A 61 8.97 4.66 -3.39
N GLU A 62 9.33 4.55 -4.68
CA GLU A 62 8.59 5.17 -5.79
C GLU A 62 7.17 4.59 -5.88
N GLU A 63 7.03 3.26 -5.78
CA GLU A 63 5.73 2.58 -5.81
C GLU A 63 4.88 2.92 -4.60
N LEU A 64 5.49 3.04 -3.41
CA LEU A 64 4.80 3.46 -2.18
C LEU A 64 4.22 4.87 -2.32
N ILE A 65 4.99 5.83 -2.83
CA ILE A 65 4.47 7.19 -3.08
C ILE A 65 3.40 7.16 -4.17
N CYS A 66 3.60 6.42 -5.26
CA CYS A 66 2.60 6.27 -6.31
C CYS A 66 1.27 5.72 -5.77
N SER A 67 1.31 4.75 -4.86
CA SER A 67 0.10 4.20 -4.23
C SER A 67 -0.63 5.22 -3.35
N VAL A 68 0.09 6.12 -2.67
CA VAL A 68 -0.50 7.28 -1.96
C VAL A 68 -1.13 8.26 -2.95
N LEU A 69 -0.46 8.58 -4.05
CA LEU A 69 -0.98 9.50 -5.08
C LEU A 69 -2.21 8.92 -5.80
N ALA A 70 -2.24 7.61 -6.04
CA ALA A 70 -3.42 6.94 -6.58
C ALA A 70 -4.61 6.98 -5.61
N TYR A 71 -4.33 6.93 -4.32
CA TYR A 71 -5.33 7.07 -3.28
C TYR A 71 -5.84 8.51 -3.14
N CYS A 72 -4.94 9.49 -3.17
CA CYS A 72 -5.20 10.92 -3.07
C CYS A 72 -4.65 11.67 -4.30
N PRO A 73 -5.34 11.61 -5.47
CA PRO A 73 -4.86 12.22 -6.71
C PRO A 73 -4.69 13.73 -6.63
N ASN A 74 -5.37 14.40 -5.68
CA ASN A 74 -5.26 15.84 -5.43
C ASN A 74 -3.86 16.28 -4.99
N LEU A 75 -3.06 15.36 -4.41
CA LEU A 75 -1.67 15.65 -4.03
C LEU A 75 -0.77 15.76 -5.26
N CYS A 76 -1.12 15.11 -6.36
CA CYS A 76 -0.35 15.20 -7.58
C CYS A 76 -0.76 16.43 -8.40
N PRO A 77 0.20 17.24 -8.88
CA PRO A 77 -0.10 18.30 -9.83
C PRO A 77 -0.83 17.73 -11.06
N PRO A 78 -1.92 18.37 -11.55
CA PRO A 78 -2.80 17.82 -12.58
C PRO A 78 -2.15 17.63 -13.95
N LYS A 79 -0.92 18.13 -14.14
CA LYS A 79 -0.14 18.03 -15.38
C LYS A 79 0.99 17.01 -15.29
N LYS A 80 1.21 16.38 -14.14
CA LYS A 80 2.29 15.42 -13.92
C LYS A 80 1.74 14.01 -13.78
N MET A 81 2.54 13.03 -14.22
CA MET A 81 2.26 11.63 -13.93
C MET A 81 2.68 11.29 -12.50
N PHE A 82 2.01 10.34 -11.85
CA PHE A 82 2.35 9.93 -10.48
C PHE A 82 3.79 9.46 -10.34
N SER A 83 4.29 8.69 -11.32
CA SER A 83 5.69 8.22 -11.32
C SER A 83 6.70 9.36 -11.45
N GLU A 84 6.39 10.36 -12.29
CA GLU A 84 7.24 11.53 -12.44
C GLU A 84 7.30 12.32 -11.13
N TYR A 85 6.14 12.57 -10.53
CA TYR A 85 6.05 13.32 -9.29
C TYR A 85 6.65 12.56 -8.09
N ALA A 86 6.49 11.24 -8.03
CA ALA A 86 7.10 10.40 -7.00
C ALA A 86 8.65 10.50 -7.01
N ARG A 87 9.26 10.48 -8.19
CA ARG A 87 10.72 10.65 -8.32
C ARG A 87 11.19 12.05 -7.90
N GLU A 88 10.41 13.08 -8.22
CA GLU A 88 10.72 14.43 -7.77
C GLU A 88 10.66 14.54 -6.24
N ILE A 89 9.61 14.00 -5.61
CA ILE A 89 9.47 13.99 -4.14
C ILE A 89 10.66 13.26 -3.49
N LEU A 90 11.04 12.10 -4.01
CA LEU A 90 12.17 11.33 -3.50
C LEU A 90 13.49 12.09 -3.63
N LYS A 91 13.67 12.81 -4.75
CA LYS A 91 14.86 13.62 -4.99
C LYS A 91 14.91 14.87 -4.08
N GLU A 92 13.77 15.51 -3.85
CA GLU A 92 13.66 16.67 -2.97
C GLU A 92 13.85 16.32 -1.49
N ASN A 93 13.56 15.07 -1.10
CA ASN A 93 13.67 14.55 0.26
C ASN A 93 14.80 13.52 0.41
N GLU A 94 15.87 13.65 -0.37
CA GLU A 94 17.01 12.75 -0.33
C GLU A 94 17.56 12.64 1.11
N GLY A 95 17.61 11.42 1.64
CA GLY A 95 18.08 11.13 3.01
C GLY A 95 16.97 10.98 4.07
N LYS A 96 15.71 11.26 3.76
CA LYS A 96 14.58 10.94 4.65
C LYS A 96 13.99 9.55 4.33
N PRO A 97 13.53 8.79 5.34
CA PRO A 97 12.82 7.55 5.09
C PRO A 97 11.45 7.84 4.42
N VAL A 98 11.05 7.00 3.46
CA VAL A 98 9.80 7.18 2.69
C VAL A 98 8.56 7.28 3.58
N GLY A 99 8.57 6.62 4.75
CA GLY A 99 7.47 6.69 5.71
C GLY A 99 7.24 8.10 6.25
N GLU A 100 8.31 8.83 6.58
CA GLU A 100 8.19 10.22 7.06
C GLU A 100 7.65 11.14 5.95
N ILE A 101 8.12 10.93 4.71
CA ILE A 101 7.64 11.68 3.54
C ILE A 101 6.12 11.46 3.36
N ILE A 102 5.67 10.21 3.41
CA ILE A 102 4.25 9.86 3.26
C ILE A 102 3.41 10.42 4.41
N GLU A 103 3.90 10.36 5.64
CA GLU A 103 3.22 10.97 6.78
C GLU A 103 3.05 12.48 6.61
N ASP A 104 4.08 13.19 6.18
CA ASP A 104 4.03 14.64 5.94
C ASP A 104 3.05 14.98 4.82
N MET A 105 3.04 14.19 3.73
CA MET A 105 2.06 14.32 2.65
C MET A 105 0.63 14.17 3.18
N LEU A 106 0.36 13.15 3.99
CA LEU A 106 -0.98 12.89 4.53
C LEU A 106 -1.41 13.94 5.57
N LYS A 107 -0.48 14.46 6.37
CA LYS A 107 -0.72 15.55 7.34
C LYS A 107 -1.16 16.84 6.65
N SER A 108 -0.68 17.11 5.43
CA SER A 108 -1.07 18.30 4.65
C SER A 108 -2.53 18.30 4.16
N LEU A 109 -3.19 17.14 4.14
CA LEU A 109 -4.57 17.02 3.68
C LEU A 109 -5.58 17.47 4.74
N PRO A 110 -6.63 18.23 4.36
CA PRO A 110 -7.73 18.55 5.26
C PRO A 110 -8.57 17.30 5.59
N ASP A 111 -9.12 17.24 6.81
CA ASP A 111 -9.83 16.05 7.34
C ASP A 111 -11.04 15.60 6.50
N ASN A 112 -11.62 16.50 5.70
CA ASN A 112 -12.76 16.21 4.83
C ASN A 112 -12.40 15.33 3.61
N GLU A 113 -11.14 15.35 3.16
CA GLU A 113 -10.65 14.55 2.02
C GLU A 113 -10.15 13.16 2.45
N ARG A 114 -9.95 12.96 3.76
CA ARG A 114 -9.53 11.69 4.37
C ARG A 114 -10.71 10.74 4.58
N ARG A 115 -11.54 10.54 3.55
CA ARG A 115 -12.67 9.60 3.56
C ARG A 115 -12.35 8.33 2.77
N ILE A 116 -12.44 7.16 3.43
CA ILE A 116 -12.27 5.86 2.78
C ILE A 116 -13.40 5.71 1.75
N ARG A 117 -13.06 5.77 0.46
CA ARG A 117 -14.01 5.38 -0.58
C ARG A 117 -14.16 3.87 -0.49
N ILE A 118 -15.36 3.41 -0.10
CA ILE A 118 -15.68 1.98 -0.07
C ILE A 118 -15.42 1.43 -1.47
N CYS A 119 -14.64 0.35 -1.55
CA CYS A 119 -14.37 -0.33 -2.81
C CYS A 119 -15.71 -0.68 -3.48
N GLU A 120 -15.94 -0.17 -4.69
CA GLU A 120 -17.18 -0.41 -5.43
C GLU A 120 -17.46 -1.91 -5.62
N MET A 121 -16.42 -2.74 -5.65
CA MET A 121 -16.56 -4.20 -5.72
C MET A 121 -17.16 -4.78 -4.44
N ALA A 122 -16.75 -4.27 -3.26
CA ALA A 122 -17.33 -4.70 -1.98
C ALA A 122 -18.82 -4.32 -1.90
N THR A 123 -19.21 -3.19 -2.49
CA THR A 123 -20.61 -2.76 -2.59
C THR A 123 -21.42 -3.66 -3.52
N LYS A 124 -20.83 -4.14 -4.62
CA LYS A 124 -21.46 -5.05 -5.59
C LYS A 124 -21.62 -6.48 -5.03
N CYS A 125 -20.65 -6.98 -4.26
CA CYS A 125 -20.72 -8.31 -3.65
C CYS A 125 -21.75 -8.44 -2.52
N ARG A 126 -22.22 -7.33 -1.94
CA ARG A 126 -23.24 -7.33 -0.88
C ARG A 126 -24.68 -7.33 -1.38
N GLN A 127 -24.92 -7.37 -2.70
CA GLN A 127 -26.29 -7.48 -3.18
C GLN A 127 -26.82 -8.90 -2.87
N PRO A 128 -27.87 -9.05 -2.04
CA PRO A 128 -28.49 -10.35 -1.87
C PRO A 128 -29.03 -10.76 -3.23
N SER A 129 -28.50 -11.86 -3.77
CA SER A 129 -29.09 -12.55 -4.92
C SER A 129 -30.55 -12.77 -4.58
N LYS A 130 -31.45 -12.08 -5.28
CA LYS A 130 -32.90 -12.33 -5.17
C LYS A 130 -33.10 -13.80 -5.53
N LEU A 131 -33.37 -14.65 -4.54
CA LEU A 131 -33.84 -16.00 -4.80
C LEU A 131 -35.13 -15.86 -5.64
N PRO A 132 -35.27 -16.59 -6.75
CA PRO A 132 -36.52 -16.62 -7.47
C PRO A 132 -37.57 -17.25 -6.56
N THR A 133 -38.62 -16.49 -6.25
CA THR A 133 -39.82 -17.00 -5.61
C THR A 133 -40.51 -17.93 -6.61
N GLU A 134 -40.22 -19.22 -6.55
CA GLU A 134 -41.04 -20.22 -7.22
C GLU A 134 -42.46 -20.15 -6.65
N THR A 135 -43.39 -19.71 -7.48
CA THR A 135 -44.83 -19.77 -7.19
C THR A 135 -45.30 -21.14 -7.66
N ILE A 136 -45.75 -21.98 -6.73
CA ILE A 136 -46.55 -23.19 -7.02
C ILE A 136 -48.02 -22.77 -7.07
#